data_AF-A0A7J6HV70-F1
#
_entry.id   AF-A0A7J6HV70-F1
#
_cell.length_a   1.000
_cell.length_b   1.000
_cell.length_c   1.000
_cell.angle_alpha   90.00
_cell.angle_beta   90.00
_cell.angle_gamma   90.00
#
_symmetry.space_group_name_H-M   'P 1'
#
loop_
_entity.id
_entity.type
_entity.pdbx_description
1 polymer ?
#
loop_
_entity_poly.entity_id
_entity_poly.type
_entity_poly.pdbx_seq_one_letter_code
_entity_poly.pdbx_strand_id
1 'polypeptide(L)'
;MFTGIYVKNNEVIYYKRESKSQSRSESESEKCKSCKYNPTKERGVVKSCLKCFHRGDGLYKFQYGVSKTHCVIRASGTCYTGSCIEDGKVIIKNAEKMLKDSHKSKKATDNNKLYDDFDKNSMCFAVLCTTGYAESIKEIGAMSKAKICLKGLVIGLQIAMIIFGLFEVHESDKDELS
;
A
#
# COMPACT_ATOMS: atom_id res chain seq x y z
N MET A 1 -1.82 -2.84 4.00
CA MET A 1 -2.19 -3.63 2.81
C MET A 1 -0.99 -3.67 1.87
N PHE A 2 -0.64 -4.83 1.34
CA PHE A 2 0.42 -4.98 0.34
C PHE A 2 -0.20 -5.10 -1.05
N THR A 3 0.39 -4.44 -2.03
CA THR A 3 -0.03 -4.56 -3.44
C THR A 3 1.02 -5.39 -4.17
N GLY A 4 0.59 -6.32 -5.02
CA GLY A 4 1.47 -7.22 -5.76
C GLY A 4 0.93 -7.55 -7.13
N ILE A 5 1.82 -7.95 -8.03
CA ILE A 5 1.51 -8.42 -9.38
C ILE A 5 1.43 -9.95 -9.33
N TYR A 6 0.25 -10.48 -9.63
CA TYR A 6 0.08 -11.91 -9.85
C TYR A 6 0.72 -12.30 -11.17
N VAL A 7 1.52 -13.37 -11.15
CA VAL A 7 2.26 -13.83 -12.33
C VAL A 7 1.63 -15.09 -12.91
N LYS A 8 1.87 -16.23 -12.28
CA LYS A 8 1.31 -17.55 -12.60
C LYS A 8 1.55 -18.51 -11.43
N ASN A 9 0.93 -19.68 -11.44
CA ASN A 9 1.20 -20.76 -10.48
C ASN A 9 1.20 -20.32 -9.00
N ASN A 10 0.27 -19.44 -8.63
CA ASN A 10 0.22 -18.85 -7.29
C ASN A 10 1.48 -18.08 -6.89
N GLU A 11 2.25 -17.54 -7.84
CA GLU A 11 3.37 -16.65 -7.58
C GLU A 11 2.95 -15.18 -7.70
N VAL A 12 3.53 -14.35 -6.83
CA VAL A 12 3.30 -12.91 -6.77
C VAL A 12 4.65 -12.22 -6.67
N ILE A 13 4.83 -11.17 -7.47
CA ILE A 13 5.95 -10.23 -7.35
C ILE A 13 5.44 -8.96 -6.68
N TYR A 14 6.13 -8.49 -5.66
CA TYR A 14 5.73 -7.30 -4.92
C TYR A 14 6.93 -6.61 -4.30
N TYR A 15 6.74 -5.35 -3.92
CA TYR A 15 7.75 -4.61 -3.18
C TYR A 15 7.62 -4.85 -1.68
N LYS A 16 8.73 -5.22 -1.07
CA LYS A 16 8.88 -5.41 0.36
C LYS A 16 9.85 -4.40 0.95
N ARG A 17 9.25 -3.55 1.77
CA ARG A 17 9.90 -2.47 2.49
C ARG A 17 11.02 -2.94 3.41
N GLU A 18 12.05 -2.12 3.57
CA GLU A 18 13.01 -2.29 4.66
C GLU A 18 12.34 -2.01 6.01
N SER A 19 12.45 -2.96 6.94
CA SER A 19 11.94 -2.78 8.29
C SER A 19 13.02 -2.12 9.14
N LYS A 20 12.90 -0.81 9.42
CA LYS A 20 13.59 -0.23 10.57
C LYS A 20 12.93 -0.80 11.82
N SER A 21 13.65 -1.68 12.52
CA SER A 21 13.28 -2.20 13.84
C SER A 21 11.83 -2.68 14.00
N GLN A 22 11.52 -3.86 13.46
CA GLN A 22 10.58 -4.72 14.18
C GLN A 22 11.44 -5.78 14.86
N SER A 23 11.56 -5.67 16.19
CA SER A 23 11.88 -6.77 17.09
C SER A 23 10.77 -7.83 16.97
N ARG A 24 10.69 -8.46 15.80
CA ARG A 24 10.04 -9.76 15.72
C ARG A 24 10.99 -10.68 16.45
N SER A 25 10.48 -11.39 17.46
CA SER A 25 11.13 -12.55 18.01
C SER A 25 11.82 -13.29 16.87
N GLU A 26 13.13 -13.48 17.01
CA GLU A 26 14.00 -14.20 16.09
C GLU A 26 13.65 -15.69 16.07
N SER A 27 12.37 -16.05 15.99
CA SER A 27 12.02 -17.28 15.32
C SER A 27 12.45 -17.05 13.87
N GLU A 28 13.61 -17.58 13.50
CA GLU A 28 14.05 -17.69 12.12
C GLU A 28 12.84 -18.16 11.31
N SER A 29 12.16 -17.26 10.62
CA SER A 29 11.07 -17.67 9.76
C SER A 29 11.73 -18.48 8.66
N GLU A 30 11.61 -19.79 8.74
CA GLU A 30 12.22 -20.71 7.79
C GLU A 30 11.81 -20.29 6.38
N LYS A 31 12.72 -20.52 5.42
CA LYS A 31 12.41 -20.36 4.00
C LYS A 31 11.13 -21.14 3.70
N CYS A 32 10.19 -20.50 3.01
CA CYS A 32 8.97 -21.19 2.60
C CYS A 32 9.33 -22.47 1.85
N LYS A 33 8.84 -23.63 2.30
CA LYS A 33 9.19 -24.92 1.67
C LYS A 33 8.80 -24.97 0.18
N SER A 34 7.70 -24.29 -0.17
CA SER A 34 7.15 -24.22 -1.53
C SER A 34 7.87 -23.22 -2.45
N CYS A 35 8.04 -21.96 -2.03
CA CYS A 35 8.61 -20.92 -2.91
C CYS A 35 10.02 -20.46 -2.54
N LYS A 36 10.63 -21.05 -1.50
CA LYS A 36 11.96 -20.73 -0.94
C LYS A 36 12.15 -19.30 -0.43
N TYR A 37 11.14 -18.45 -0.58
CA TYR A 37 11.09 -17.09 -0.07
C TYR A 37 11.38 -17.03 1.43
N ASN A 38 12.28 -16.13 1.82
CA ASN A 38 12.61 -15.84 3.20
C ASN A 38 12.06 -14.46 3.64
N PRO A 39 11.01 -14.42 4.49
CA PRO A 39 10.42 -13.17 4.92
C PRO A 39 11.27 -12.36 5.92
N THR A 40 12.35 -12.89 6.48
CA THR A 40 13.27 -12.11 7.34
C THR A 40 14.47 -11.58 6.56
N LYS A 41 14.93 -12.26 5.52
CA LYS A 41 16.15 -11.90 4.77
C LYS A 41 15.90 -11.11 3.47
N GLU A 42 14.83 -11.40 2.73
CA GLU A 42 14.60 -10.78 1.42
C GLU A 42 13.91 -9.41 1.55
N ARG A 43 14.36 -8.40 0.80
CA ARG A 43 13.87 -7.01 0.78
C ARG A 43 13.89 -6.46 -0.64
N GLY A 44 13.26 -5.31 -0.88
CA GLY A 44 13.12 -4.71 -2.20
C GLY A 44 12.02 -5.40 -3.01
N VAL A 45 12.19 -5.47 -4.33
CA VAL A 45 11.28 -6.27 -5.18
C VAL A 45 11.59 -7.74 -4.96
N VAL A 46 10.59 -8.52 -4.54
CA VAL A 46 10.71 -9.94 -4.20
C VAL A 46 9.64 -10.76 -4.89
N LYS A 47 9.86 -12.07 -5.00
CA LYS A 47 8.88 -13.05 -5.50
C LYS A 47 8.55 -14.06 -4.41
N SER A 48 7.27 -14.33 -4.19
CA SER A 48 6.83 -15.39 -3.26
C SER A 48 5.58 -16.10 -3.78
N CYS A 49 5.20 -17.19 -3.14
CA CYS A 49 3.87 -17.75 -3.34
C CYS A 49 2.79 -16.84 -2.72
N LEU A 50 1.55 -17.03 -3.16
CA LEU A 50 0.38 -16.29 -2.75
C LEU A 50 0.13 -16.42 -1.24
N LYS A 51 0.37 -17.61 -0.67
CA LYS A 51 0.28 -17.86 0.78
C LYS A 51 1.28 -17.03 1.59
N CYS A 52 2.50 -16.82 1.09
CA CYS A 52 3.51 -15.99 1.76
C CYS A 52 3.24 -14.50 1.60
N PHE A 53 2.70 -14.10 0.45
CA PHE A 53 2.25 -12.73 0.19
C PHE A 53 1.09 -12.34 1.11
N HIS A 54 0.19 -13.30 1.34
CA HIS A 54 -1.08 -13.08 1.97
C HIS A 54 -1.17 -13.78 3.34
N ARG A 55 -0.66 -13.13 4.39
CA ARG A 55 -0.61 -13.65 5.77
C ARG A 55 -2.00 -13.71 6.46
N GLY A 56 -3.01 -14.27 5.79
CA GLY A 56 -4.34 -14.58 6.36
C GLY A 56 -5.45 -13.54 6.15
N ASP A 57 -5.35 -12.66 5.15
CA ASP A 57 -5.96 -11.32 5.17
C ASP A 57 -7.01 -10.99 4.07
N GLY A 58 -7.73 -11.89 3.39
CA GLY A 58 -8.46 -11.60 2.12
C GLY A 58 -7.66 -11.03 0.90
N LEU A 59 -7.69 -11.72 -0.26
CA LEU A 59 -7.11 -11.18 -1.51
C LEU A 59 -8.13 -10.34 -2.25
N TYR A 60 -7.75 -9.12 -2.64
CA TYR A 60 -8.63 -8.20 -3.34
C TYR A 60 -8.08 -7.87 -4.72
N LYS A 61 -8.96 -7.88 -5.73
CA LYS A 61 -8.62 -7.40 -7.07
C LYS A 61 -8.46 -5.89 -7.04
N PHE A 62 -7.32 -5.41 -7.47
CA PHE A 62 -7.04 -3.99 -7.58
C PHE A 62 -7.83 -3.38 -8.76
N GLN A 63 -8.38 -2.18 -8.56
CA GLN A 63 -9.17 -1.49 -9.59
C GLN A 63 -8.41 -0.32 -10.22
N TYR A 64 -8.48 -0.19 -11.53
CA TYR A 64 -7.84 0.88 -12.31
C TYR A 64 -8.91 1.72 -13.01
N GLY A 65 -8.56 2.94 -13.42
CA GLY A 65 -9.47 3.84 -14.12
C GLY A 65 -10.68 4.28 -13.29
N VAL A 66 -10.60 4.23 -11.95
CA VAL A 66 -11.71 4.65 -11.09
C VAL A 66 -11.76 6.18 -10.96
N SER A 67 -12.93 6.74 -10.61
CA SER A 67 -13.03 8.17 -10.34
C SER A 67 -12.19 8.60 -9.13
N LYS A 68 -11.76 9.87 -9.09
CA LYS A 68 -10.99 10.42 -7.95
C LYS A 68 -11.75 10.27 -6.63
N THR A 69 -13.04 10.58 -6.62
CA THR A 69 -13.92 10.44 -5.45
C THR A 69 -13.99 8.99 -4.97
N HIS A 70 -14.21 8.04 -5.89
CA HIS A 70 -14.22 6.62 -5.54
C HIS A 70 -12.86 6.19 -4.96
N CYS A 71 -11.77 6.64 -5.57
CA CYS A 71 -10.44 6.34 -5.07
C CYS A 71 -10.17 6.92 -3.68
N VAL A 72 -10.64 8.14 -3.39
CA VAL A 72 -10.51 8.81 -2.09
C VAL A 72 -11.29 8.08 -0.98
N ILE A 73 -12.51 7.62 -1.27
CA ILE A 73 -13.39 6.97 -0.28
C ILE A 73 -12.94 5.52 0.03
N ARG A 74 -12.42 4.78 -0.96
CA ARG A 74 -12.00 3.39 -0.75
C ARG A 74 -10.77 3.26 0.15
N ALA A 75 -10.63 2.08 0.76
CA ALA A 75 -9.44 1.70 1.50
C ALA A 75 -8.15 1.90 0.68
N SER A 76 -7.11 2.44 1.31
CA SER A 76 -5.83 2.68 0.66
C SER A 76 -5.24 1.40 0.07
N GLY A 77 -4.69 1.49 -1.14
CA GLY A 77 -4.11 0.34 -1.84
C GLY A 77 -5.10 -0.55 -2.58
N THR A 78 -6.39 -0.19 -2.67
CA THR A 78 -7.40 -1.00 -3.40
C THR A 78 -7.65 -0.55 -4.83
N CYS A 79 -7.32 0.70 -5.18
CA CYS A 79 -7.63 1.26 -6.49
C CYS A 79 -6.71 2.43 -6.89
N TYR A 80 -6.63 2.69 -8.19
CA TYR A 80 -5.91 3.80 -8.81
C TYR A 80 -6.77 4.48 -9.89
N THR A 81 -6.63 5.80 -10.03
CA THR A 81 -7.43 6.60 -10.95
C THR A 81 -6.94 6.55 -12.39
N GLY A 82 -5.64 6.33 -12.60
CA GLY A 82 -5.08 6.18 -13.93
C GLY A 82 -5.43 4.83 -14.57
N SER A 83 -5.33 4.79 -15.90
CA SER A 83 -5.50 3.58 -16.69
C SER A 83 -4.34 2.60 -16.48
N CYS A 84 -4.62 1.32 -16.71
CA CYS A 84 -3.63 0.24 -16.70
C CYS A 84 -3.30 -0.15 -18.14
N ILE A 85 -2.08 -0.62 -18.39
CA ILE A 85 -1.73 -1.37 -19.60
C ILE A 85 -2.65 -2.61 -19.65
N GLU A 86 -3.40 -2.82 -20.72
CA GLU A 86 -4.37 -3.92 -20.77
C GLU A 86 -3.69 -5.30 -20.93
N ASP A 87 -2.46 -5.35 -21.44
CA ASP A 87 -1.72 -6.60 -21.63
C ASP A 87 -1.00 -7.06 -20.35
N GLY A 88 -1.58 -8.07 -19.68
CA GLY A 88 -1.01 -8.72 -18.50
C GLY A 88 0.40 -9.29 -18.72
N LYS A 89 0.77 -9.71 -19.94
CA LYS A 89 2.14 -10.19 -20.22
C LYS A 89 3.17 -9.06 -20.12
N VAL A 90 2.81 -7.85 -20.55
CA VAL A 90 3.66 -6.67 -20.42
C VAL A 90 3.84 -6.30 -18.95
N ILE A 91 2.75 -6.30 -18.17
CA ILE A 91 2.79 -6.04 -16.72
C ILE A 91 3.71 -7.03 -16.01
N ILE A 92 3.57 -8.32 -16.32
CA ILE A 92 4.41 -9.38 -15.75
C ILE A 92 5.88 -9.16 -16.12
N LYS A 93 6.18 -8.86 -17.39
CA LYS A 93 7.55 -8.57 -17.83
C LYS A 93 8.15 -7.37 -17.10
N ASN A 94 7.37 -6.32 -16.85
CA ASN A 94 7.81 -5.16 -16.07
C ASN A 94 8.17 -5.57 -14.64
N ALA A 95 7.30 -6.32 -13.97
CA ALA A 95 7.55 -6.81 -12.61
C ALA A 95 8.79 -7.73 -12.55
N GLU A 96 8.96 -8.63 -13.51
CA GLU A 96 10.14 -9.50 -13.61
C GLU A 96 11.44 -8.73 -13.89
N LYS A 97 11.37 -7.68 -14.72
CA LYS A 97 12.51 -6.79 -14.97
C LYS A 97 12.94 -6.10 -13.67
N MET A 98 11.97 -5.54 -12.93
CA MET A 98 12.24 -4.89 -11.64
C MET A 98 12.80 -5.86 -10.60
N LEU A 99 12.31 -7.11 -10.56
CA LEU A 99 12.85 -8.16 -9.70
C LEU A 99 14.31 -8.49 -10.05
N LYS A 100 14.63 -8.60 -11.34
CA LYS A 100 16.02 -8.84 -11.78
C LYS A 100 16.92 -7.66 -11.42
N ASP A 101 16.43 -6.44 -11.58
CA ASP A 101 17.20 -5.24 -11.31
C ASP A 101 17.42 -5.00 -9.81
N SER A 102 16.45 -5.34 -8.94
CA SER A 102 16.63 -5.27 -7.48
C SER A 102 17.69 -6.25 -6.96
N HIS A 103 17.87 -7.40 -7.62
CA HIS A 103 18.87 -8.40 -7.24
C HIS A 103 20.30 -8.04 -7.68
N LYS A 104 20.48 -7.16 -8.68
CA LYS A 104 21.80 -6.85 -9.25
C LYS A 104 22.72 -6.07 -8.30
N SER A 105 22.17 -5.34 -7.32
CA SER A 105 22.99 -4.65 -6.30
C SER A 105 22.10 -4.03 -5.22
N LYS A 106 22.44 -4.25 -3.93
CA LYS A 106 21.82 -3.50 -2.82
C LYS A 106 22.07 -1.98 -2.96
N LYS A 107 23.23 -1.60 -3.51
CA LYS A 107 23.58 -0.22 -3.86
C LYS A 107 22.75 0.34 -5.04
N ALA A 108 22.13 -0.50 -5.88
CA ALA A 108 21.25 -0.06 -6.96
C ALA A 108 19.88 0.40 -6.45
N THR A 109 19.53 0.00 -5.22
CA THR A 109 18.37 0.51 -4.49
C THR A 109 18.74 1.66 -3.54
N ASP A 110 19.97 1.65 -2.99
CA ASP A 110 20.48 2.74 -2.15
C ASP A 110 20.63 4.04 -2.96
N ASN A 111 19.93 5.10 -2.55
CA ASN A 111 19.80 6.39 -3.27
C ASN A 111 18.97 6.36 -4.56
N ASN A 112 18.16 5.32 -4.77
CA ASN A 112 17.20 5.31 -5.86
C ASN A 112 15.86 5.88 -5.39
N LYS A 113 15.56 7.11 -5.79
CA LYS A 113 14.30 7.80 -5.47
C LYS A 113 13.05 6.94 -5.72
N LEU A 114 13.09 6.07 -6.74
CA LEU A 114 11.99 5.18 -7.06
C LEU A 114 11.73 4.15 -5.94
N TYR A 115 12.79 3.59 -5.39
CA TYR A 115 12.71 2.64 -4.28
C TYR A 115 12.31 3.33 -2.98
N ASP A 116 12.74 4.58 -2.75
CA ASP A 116 12.24 5.40 -1.63
C ASP A 116 10.72 5.61 -1.70
N ASP A 117 10.19 5.84 -2.90
CA ASP A 117 8.75 6.02 -3.12
C ASP A 117 7.98 4.71 -2.92
N PHE A 118 8.58 3.56 -3.24
CA PHE A 118 8.03 2.23 -2.93
C PHE A 118 8.06 1.92 -1.43
N ASP A 119 9.14 2.31 -0.76
CA ASP A 119 9.26 2.21 0.69
C ASP A 119 8.19 3.05 1.38
N LYS A 120 7.83 4.22 0.88
CA LYS A 120 6.70 5.00 1.44
C LYS A 120 5.36 4.32 1.17
N ASN A 121 5.12 3.85 -0.05
CA ASN A 121 3.86 3.25 -0.45
C ASN A 121 4.06 2.09 -1.43
N SER A 122 3.78 0.84 -0.98
CA SER A 122 3.97 -0.36 -1.80
C SER A 122 3.06 -0.44 -3.03
N MET A 123 1.99 0.37 -3.08
CA MET A 123 1.14 0.54 -4.27
C MET A 123 1.92 1.14 -5.44
N CYS A 124 2.93 1.98 -5.19
CA CYS A 124 3.73 2.63 -6.22
C CYS A 124 4.44 1.62 -7.13
N PHE A 125 4.92 0.51 -6.56
CA PHE A 125 5.51 -0.58 -7.33
C PHE A 125 4.51 -1.19 -8.32
N ALA A 126 3.32 -1.57 -7.82
CA ALA A 126 2.31 -2.22 -8.63
C ALA A 126 1.80 -1.28 -9.73
N VAL A 127 1.52 -0.02 -9.38
CA VAL A 127 1.08 0.99 -10.35
C VAL A 127 2.13 1.20 -11.43
N LEU A 128 3.41 1.36 -11.07
CA LEU A 128 4.46 1.53 -12.07
C LEU A 128 4.58 0.31 -13.00
N CYS A 129 4.47 -0.92 -12.47
CA CYS A 129 4.48 -2.11 -13.33
C CYS A 129 3.30 -2.12 -14.31
N THR A 130 2.15 -1.61 -13.88
CA THR A 130 0.92 -1.56 -14.67
C THR A 130 0.78 -0.36 -15.60
N THR A 131 1.45 0.76 -15.33
CA THR A 131 1.38 1.96 -16.18
C THR A 131 2.63 2.11 -17.04
N GLY A 132 3.79 1.69 -16.54
CA GLY A 132 5.09 1.94 -17.16
C GLY A 132 5.64 3.34 -16.93
N TYR A 133 4.91 4.23 -16.25
CA TYR A 133 5.24 5.65 -16.11
C TYR A 133 5.55 6.03 -14.66
N ALA A 134 6.70 6.67 -14.44
CA ALA A 134 7.13 7.12 -13.11
C ALA A 134 6.26 8.28 -12.59
N GLU A 135 5.65 9.05 -13.49
CA GLU A 135 4.73 10.14 -13.19
C GLU A 135 3.53 9.67 -12.36
N SER A 136 3.06 8.44 -12.59
CA SER A 136 1.96 7.82 -11.83
C SER A 136 2.21 7.77 -10.33
N ILE A 137 3.47 7.72 -9.89
CA ILE A 137 3.85 7.70 -8.47
C ILE A 137 3.56 9.04 -7.79
N LYS A 138 3.74 10.16 -8.51
CA LYS A 138 3.42 11.50 -7.99
C LYS A 138 1.93 11.64 -7.71
N GLU A 139 1.10 11.08 -8.58
CA GLU A 139 -0.36 11.08 -8.41
C GLU A 139 -0.78 10.28 -7.17
N ILE A 140 -0.17 9.12 -6.93
CA ILE A 140 -0.41 8.33 -5.72
C ILE A 140 -0.07 9.14 -4.46
N GLY A 141 1.05 9.88 -4.49
CA GLY A 141 1.46 10.77 -3.41
C GLY A 141 0.42 11.87 -3.13
N ALA A 142 -0.04 12.55 -4.18
CA ALA A 142 -1.07 13.59 -4.07
C ALA A 142 -2.40 13.04 -3.53
N MET A 143 -2.84 11.89 -4.03
CA MET A 143 -4.05 11.20 -3.57
C MET A 143 -3.95 10.77 -2.10
N SER A 144 -2.77 10.31 -1.67
CA SER A 144 -2.52 9.94 -0.28
C SER A 144 -2.67 11.14 0.65
N LYS A 145 -2.14 12.31 0.24
CA LYS A 145 -2.31 13.57 0.99
C LYS A 145 -3.77 14.00 1.06
N ALA A 146 -4.49 13.98 -0.07
CA ALA A 146 -5.90 14.35 -0.12
C ALA A 146 -6.76 13.47 0.81
N LYS A 147 -6.50 12.16 0.87
CA LYS A 147 -7.17 11.24 1.83
C LYS A 147 -6.90 11.62 3.28
N ILE A 148 -5.65 11.97 3.61
CA ILE A 148 -5.27 12.37 4.97
C ILE A 148 -6.01 13.66 5.36
N CYS A 149 -6.03 14.66 4.47
CA CYS A 149 -6.77 15.91 4.70
C CYS A 149 -8.27 15.65 4.90
N LEU A 150 -8.90 14.82 4.06
CA LEU A 150 -10.32 14.49 4.19
C LEU A 150 -10.61 13.79 5.52
N LYS A 151 -9.77 12.84 5.94
CA LYS A 151 -9.91 12.19 7.26
C LYS A 151 -9.79 13.20 8.40
N GLY A 152 -8.83 14.13 8.32
CA GLY A 152 -8.67 15.19 9.31
C GLY A 152 -9.92 16.07 9.42
N LEU A 153 -10.49 16.48 8.28
CA LEU A 153 -11.73 17.26 8.23
C LEU A 153 -12.90 16.50 8.87
N VAL A 154 -13.08 15.22 8.53
CA VAL A 154 -14.15 14.38 9.10
C VAL A 154 -14.00 14.26 10.61
N ILE A 155 -12.78 14.01 11.11
CA ILE A 155 -12.52 13.93 12.55
C ILE A 155 -12.81 15.27 13.23
N GLY A 156 -12.40 16.39 12.63
CA GLY A 156 -12.69 17.73 13.16
C GLY A 156 -14.19 18.01 13.28
N LEU A 157 -14.97 17.65 12.26
CA LEU A 157 -16.43 17.78 12.30
C LEU A 157 -17.06 16.89 13.39
N GLN A 158 -16.59 15.65 13.55
CA GLN A 158 -17.07 14.76 14.61
C GLN A 158 -16.79 15.32 16.01
N ILE A 159 -15.59 15.85 16.24
CA ILE A 159 -15.22 16.49 17.51
C ILE A 159 -16.11 17.72 17.77
N ALA A 160 -16.33 18.57 16.77
CA ALA A 160 -17.19 19.74 16.91
C ALA A 160 -18.61 19.36 17.34
N MET A 161 -19.23 18.36 16.70
CA MET A 161 -20.56 17.87 17.06
C MET A 161 -20.64 17.35 18.49
N ILE A 162 -19.61 16.64 18.97
CA ILE A 162 -19.54 16.16 20.35
C ILE A 162 -19.44 17.33 21.34
N ILE A 163 -18.62 18.34 21.04
CA ILE A 163 -18.48 19.52 21.89
C ILE A 163 -19.80 20.29 21.99
N PHE A 164 -20.48 20.51 20.86
CA PHE A 164 -21.79 21.17 20.84
C PHE A 164 -22.82 20.41 21.66
N GLY A 165 -22.92 19.08 21.51
CA GLY A 165 -23.83 18.26 22.30
C GLY A 165 -23.54 18.27 23.81
N LEU A 166 -22.26 18.28 24.22
CA LEU A 166 -21.88 18.41 25.64
C LEU A 166 -22.27 19.78 26.22
N PHE A 167 -22.17 20.84 25.42
CA PHE A 167 -22.55 22.18 25.84
C PHE A 167 -24.07 22.27 26.07
N GLU A 168 -24.88 21.70 25.17
CA GLU A 168 -26.35 21.64 25.30
C GLU A 168 -26.80 20.86 26.55
N VAL A 169 -26.16 19.73 26.86
CA VAL A 169 -26.44 18.95 28.08
C VAL A 169 -26.09 19.76 29.34
N HIS A 170 -24.93 20.43 29.34
CA HIS A 170 -24.51 21.24 30.48
C HIS A 170 -25.40 22.47 30.74
N GLU A 171 -26.00 23.02 29.68
CA GLU A 171 -26.98 24.11 29.80
C GLU A 171 -28.32 23.60 30.35
N SER A 172 -28.78 22.43 29.87
CA SER A 172 -30.00 21.78 30.37
C SER A 172 -29.93 21.42 31.86
N ASP A 173 -28.78 20.91 32.34
CA ASP A 173 -28.57 20.59 33.77
C ASP A 173 -28.59 21.83 34.68
N LYS A 174 -28.31 23.02 34.14
CA LYS A 174 -28.38 24.28 34.92
C LYS A 174 -29.82 24.77 35.07
N ASP A 175 -30.66 24.54 34.07
CA ASP A 175 -32.06 24.97 34.08
C ASP A 175 -32.93 24.09 34.99
N GLU A 176 -32.56 22.83 35.23
CA GLU A 176 -33.25 21.94 36.18
C GLU A 176 -32.93 22.21 37.65
N LEU A 177 -31.86 22.95 37.95
CA LEU A 177 -31.40 23.26 39.31
C LEU A 177 -31.81 24.65 39.83
N SER A 178 -32.56 25.43 39.04
CA SER A 178 -33.07 26.78 39.39
C SER A 178 -34.55 26.77 39.72
#